data_AF-A0A7J6TZV0-F1
#
_entry.id   AF-A0A7J6TZV0-F1
#
_cell.length_a   1.000
_cell.length_b   1.000
_cell.length_c   1.000
_cell.angle_alpha   90.00
_cell.angle_beta   90.00
_cell.angle_gamma   90.00
#
_symmetry.space_group_name_H-M   'P 1'
#
loop_
_entity.id
_entity.type
_entity.pdbx_description
1 polymer ?
#
loop_
_entity_poly.entity_id
_entity_poly.type
_entity_poly.pdbx_seq_one_letter_code
_entity_poly.pdbx_strand_id
1 'polypeptide(L)'
;QLREKNLPVMSDGIPMVPPSATPPEDELVPVESWPPPGFQDVDDLEGDPLADPLRFAVPDFGDTSIRLPDFCDDPSAERRPVATLCEEFSDLFAVRPGYCEAAEHCINTGASAPQCERVRPLPHRWREEVTAMLQEMESLGVIRRSTSPWRYPCVFVPKKNGKVRMCIDYRGLNRLCETEAYPVPRPDD
;
A
#
# COMPACT_ATOMS: atom_id res chain seq x y z
N GLN A 1 33.43 -19.76 -14.81
CA GLN A 1 33.45 -21.23 -14.92
C GLN A 1 32.30 -21.77 -14.11
N LEU A 2 31.23 -22.21 -14.79
CA LEU A 2 30.25 -23.23 -14.39
C LEU A 2 29.24 -23.29 -15.54
N ARG A 3 29.71 -23.91 -16.62
CA ARG A 3 28.88 -24.52 -17.65
C ARG A 3 28.22 -25.75 -17.03
N GLU A 4 27.05 -26.09 -17.56
CA GLU A 4 26.43 -27.43 -17.48
C GLU A 4 25.78 -27.81 -16.15
N LYS A 5 24.56 -27.32 -15.94
CA LYS A 5 23.52 -28.12 -15.30
C LYS A 5 22.42 -28.37 -16.34
N ASN A 6 22.38 -29.61 -16.84
CA ASN A 6 21.31 -30.14 -17.69
C ASN A 6 19.97 -30.12 -16.90
N LEU A 7 19.25 -29.00 -16.99
CA LEU A 7 17.86 -28.90 -16.54
C LEU A 7 16.95 -29.36 -17.70
N PRO A 8 15.94 -30.22 -17.45
CA PRO A 8 15.03 -30.66 -18.50
C PRO A 8 14.18 -29.49 -19.00
N VAL A 9 14.21 -29.27 -20.32
CA VAL A 9 13.45 -28.24 -21.05
C VAL A 9 12.19 -28.89 -21.63
N MET A 10 11.00 -28.32 -21.37
CA MET A 10 9.80 -28.58 -22.21
C MET A 10 9.73 -27.56 -23.35
N SER A 11 8.94 -27.87 -24.38
CA SER A 11 8.97 -27.33 -25.76
C SER A 11 9.00 -25.81 -25.95
N ASP A 12 8.79 -25.02 -24.90
CA ASP A 12 8.56 -23.58 -24.99
C ASP A 12 9.72 -22.74 -24.42
N GLY A 13 10.88 -23.34 -24.12
CA GLY A 13 12.14 -22.60 -23.94
C GLY A 13 12.26 -21.73 -22.68
N ILE A 14 11.29 -21.78 -21.75
CA ILE A 14 11.34 -21.03 -20.48
C ILE A 14 12.07 -21.87 -19.41
N PRO A 15 13.18 -21.39 -18.81
CA PRO A 15 13.84 -22.10 -17.72
C PRO A 15 12.99 -22.04 -16.44
N MET A 16 12.69 -23.20 -15.84
CA MET A 16 12.08 -23.26 -14.51
C MET A 16 13.04 -22.68 -13.45
N VAL A 17 12.63 -21.63 -12.77
CA VAL A 17 13.23 -21.21 -11.50
C VAL A 17 12.56 -22.04 -10.39
N PRO A 18 13.31 -22.80 -9.57
CA PRO A 18 12.71 -23.55 -8.47
C PRO A 18 12.06 -22.59 -7.47
N PRO A 19 10.95 -22.98 -6.81
CA PRO A 19 10.37 -22.17 -5.74
C PRO A 19 11.43 -21.90 -4.68
N SER A 20 11.47 -20.66 -4.16
CA SER A 20 12.34 -20.29 -3.03
C SER A 20 12.10 -21.29 -1.92
N ALA A 21 13.08 -22.15 -1.67
CA ALA A 21 12.98 -23.18 -0.65
C ALA A 21 12.76 -22.47 0.70
N THR A 22 11.63 -22.73 1.34
CA THR A 22 11.47 -22.40 2.76
C THR A 22 12.59 -23.10 3.52
N PRO A 23 13.32 -22.40 4.40
CA PRO A 23 14.39 -23.03 5.18
C PRO A 23 13.83 -24.25 5.94
N PRO A 24 14.61 -25.32 6.10
CA PRO A 24 14.24 -26.47 6.93
C PRO A 24 13.84 -26.00 8.34
N GLU A 25 12.86 -26.66 8.98
CA GLU A 25 12.40 -26.28 10.33
C GLU A 25 13.52 -26.22 11.38
N ASP A 26 14.56 -27.04 11.21
CA ASP A 26 15.72 -27.09 12.11
C ASP A 26 16.62 -25.83 12.01
N GLU A 27 16.49 -25.04 10.94
CA GLU A 27 17.19 -23.75 10.76
C GLU A 27 16.34 -22.56 11.21
N LEU A 28 15.07 -22.77 11.57
CA LEU A 28 14.17 -21.71 12.02
C LEU A 28 14.39 -21.44 13.52
N VAL A 29 14.73 -20.20 13.84
CA VAL A 29 14.80 -19.74 15.24
C VAL A 29 13.39 -19.75 15.85
N PRO A 30 13.19 -20.29 17.07
CA PRO A 30 11.91 -20.22 17.75
C PRO A 30 11.38 -18.79 17.80
N VAL A 31 10.09 -18.59 17.56
CA VAL A 31 9.47 -17.25 17.48
C VAL A 31 9.67 -16.45 18.77
N GLU A 32 9.78 -17.13 19.92
CA GLU A 32 10.04 -16.50 21.22
C GLU A 32 11.47 -15.94 21.36
N SER A 33 12.39 -16.36 20.49
CA SER A 33 13.78 -15.90 20.43
C SER A 33 13.99 -14.77 19.40
N TRP A 34 12.90 -14.26 18.82
CA TRP A 34 12.92 -13.10 17.93
C TRP A 34 12.64 -11.81 18.72
N PRO A 35 13.41 -10.73 18.54
CA PRO A 35 14.51 -10.59 17.60
C PRO A 35 15.82 -11.22 18.11
N PRO A 36 16.70 -11.71 17.22
CA PRO A 36 17.93 -12.39 17.62
C PRO A 36 18.86 -11.49 18.43
N PRO A 37 19.72 -12.04 19.32
CA PRO A 37 20.67 -11.26 20.09
C PRO A 37 21.60 -10.46 19.15
N GLY A 38 21.57 -9.13 19.25
CA GLY A 38 22.32 -8.24 18.37
C GLY A 38 21.54 -7.74 17.15
N PHE A 39 20.26 -8.06 17.01
CA PHE A 39 19.37 -7.39 16.08
C PHE A 39 19.28 -5.91 16.47
N GLN A 40 19.96 -5.08 15.69
CA GLN A 40 19.68 -3.66 15.65
C GLN A 40 18.51 -3.50 14.69
N ASP A 41 17.45 -2.82 15.14
CA ASP A 41 16.41 -2.32 14.26
C ASP A 41 17.02 -1.20 13.41
N VAL A 42 17.87 -1.61 12.47
CA VAL A 42 18.37 -0.76 11.40
C VAL A 42 17.21 -0.65 10.45
N ASP A 43 16.40 0.38 10.65
CA ASP A 43 15.49 0.83 9.61
C ASP A 43 16.40 1.26 8.45
N ASP A 44 16.59 0.38 7.46
CA ASP A 44 17.44 0.59 6.27
C ASP A 44 17.06 1.85 5.45
N LEU A 45 16.02 2.56 5.90
CA LEU A 45 15.44 3.76 5.36
C LEU A 45 15.85 5.03 6.13
N GLU A 46 16.64 4.93 7.20
CA GLU A 46 17.12 6.09 7.96
C GLU A 46 18.13 6.90 7.11
N GLY A 47 17.66 8.00 6.53
CA GLY A 47 18.43 8.82 5.58
C GLY A 47 18.18 8.51 4.11
N ASP A 48 17.24 7.62 3.77
CA ASP A 48 16.80 7.42 2.40
C ASP A 48 15.93 8.62 1.95
N PRO A 49 16.36 9.42 0.95
CA PRO A 49 15.58 10.53 0.41
C PRO A 49 14.24 10.09 -0.21
N LEU A 50 14.03 8.79 -0.49
CA LEU A 50 12.74 8.22 -0.88
C LEU A 50 11.83 7.88 0.31
N ALA A 51 12.39 7.65 1.50
CA ALA A 51 11.62 7.36 2.71
C ALA A 51 11.26 8.59 3.54
N ASP A 52 12.04 9.67 3.46
CA ASP A 52 11.70 10.95 4.11
C ASP A 52 10.36 11.58 3.62
N PRO A 53 9.91 11.41 2.35
CA PRO A 53 8.57 11.83 1.93
C PRO A 53 7.46 10.84 2.31
N LEU A 54 7.58 10.08 3.42
CA LEU A 54 6.44 9.37 4.03
C LEU A 54 5.27 10.29 4.45
N ARG A 55 5.37 11.61 4.19
CA ARG A 55 4.25 12.58 4.16
C ARG A 55 3.04 12.05 3.38
N PHE A 56 3.26 11.37 2.25
CA PHE A 56 2.18 10.87 1.39
C PHE A 56 1.51 9.59 1.91
N ALA A 57 2.14 8.90 2.86
CA ALA A 57 1.71 7.56 3.23
C ALA A 57 0.49 7.54 4.19
N VAL A 58 -0.04 8.72 4.56
CA VAL A 58 -1.33 8.93 5.20
C VAL A 58 -1.93 10.01 4.32
N PRO A 59 -2.97 9.70 3.54
CA PRO A 59 -3.66 10.72 2.76
C PRO A 59 -4.11 11.79 3.75
N ASP A 60 -3.61 13.01 3.58
CA ASP A 60 -4.18 14.17 4.25
C ASP A 60 -5.37 14.58 3.40
N PHE A 61 -6.52 14.04 3.75
CA PHE A 61 -7.73 14.11 2.96
C PHE A 61 -8.26 15.56 2.85
N GLY A 62 -7.88 16.43 3.78
CA GLY A 62 -8.24 17.85 3.84
C GLY A 62 -7.24 18.78 3.15
N ASP A 63 -6.10 18.26 2.69
CA ASP A 63 -5.14 19.06 1.92
C ASP A 63 -5.67 19.29 0.50
N THR A 64 -6.26 20.47 0.28
CA THR A 64 -6.71 20.94 -1.04
C THR A 64 -5.58 21.60 -1.83
N SER A 65 -4.34 21.60 -1.31
CA SER A 65 -3.21 22.21 -2.03
C SER A 65 -2.89 21.43 -3.30
N ILE A 66 -2.68 22.20 -4.37
CA ILE A 66 -2.02 21.73 -5.57
C ILE A 66 -0.53 21.95 -5.37
N ARG A 67 0.26 20.90 -5.48
CA ARG A 67 1.71 20.98 -5.35
C ARG A 67 2.34 20.63 -6.69
N LEU A 68 2.69 21.68 -7.44
CA LEU A 68 3.41 21.49 -8.68
C LEU A 68 4.81 20.94 -8.40
N PRO A 69 5.37 20.14 -9.31
CA PRO A 69 6.74 19.65 -9.16
C PRO A 69 7.73 20.81 -9.21
N ASP A 70 8.60 20.90 -8.19
CA ASP A 70 9.72 21.85 -8.19
C ASP A 70 10.84 21.32 -9.09
N PHE A 71 10.82 21.72 -10.36
CA PHE A 71 11.96 21.50 -11.25
C PHE A 71 13.05 22.54 -10.93
N CYS A 72 13.91 22.20 -9.96
CA CYS A 72 15.12 22.92 -9.50
C CYS A 72 15.62 24.07 -10.43
N ASP A 73 15.82 25.25 -9.81
CA ASP A 73 16.05 26.63 -10.32
C ASP A 73 17.11 26.86 -11.42
N ASP A 74 17.13 26.08 -12.51
CA ASP A 74 17.95 26.39 -13.68
C ASP A 74 17.06 26.82 -14.87
N PRO A 75 17.00 28.12 -15.22
CA PRO A 75 16.07 28.70 -16.19
C PRO A 75 16.49 28.42 -17.64
N SER A 76 16.85 27.18 -17.94
CA SER A 76 17.10 26.72 -19.31
C SER A 76 15.84 26.88 -20.16
N ALA A 77 15.99 27.39 -21.38
CA ALA A 77 14.88 27.65 -22.30
C ALA A 77 14.05 26.39 -22.63
N GLU A 78 14.64 25.21 -22.45
CA GLU A 78 14.05 23.90 -22.72
C GLU A 78 13.02 23.46 -21.66
N ARG A 79 13.07 24.01 -20.44
CA ARG A 79 12.16 23.61 -19.34
C ARG A 79 10.91 24.48 -19.22
N ARG A 80 10.85 25.63 -19.91
CA ARG A 80 9.65 26.48 -19.95
C ARG A 80 8.39 25.74 -20.43
N PRO A 81 8.44 24.90 -21.48
CA PRO A 81 7.28 24.13 -21.92
C PRO A 81 6.76 23.16 -20.84
N VAL A 82 7.66 22.59 -20.03
CA VAL A 82 7.30 21.65 -18.95
C VAL A 82 6.59 22.38 -17.82
N ALA A 83 7.10 23.55 -17.41
CA ALA A 83 6.43 24.38 -16.41
C ALA A 83 5.03 24.80 -16.87
N THR A 84 4.89 25.25 -18.14
CA THR A 84 3.58 25.58 -18.72
C THR A 84 2.64 24.38 -18.76
N LEU A 85 3.15 23.18 -19.07
CA LEU A 85 2.35 21.95 -19.04
C LEU A 85 1.88 21.60 -17.63
N CYS A 86 2.74 21.74 -16.62
CA CYS A 86 2.37 21.50 -15.24
C CYS A 86 1.33 22.52 -14.72
N GLU A 87 1.38 23.76 -15.19
CA GLU A 87 0.35 24.76 -14.92
C GLU A 87 -0.98 24.41 -15.61
N GLU A 88 -0.93 23.99 -16.88
CA GLU A 88 -2.09 23.57 -17.68
C GLU A 88 -2.82 22.38 -17.03
N PHE A 89 -2.08 21.38 -16.56
CA PHE A 89 -2.59 20.17 -15.90
C PHE A 89 -2.40 20.20 -14.38
N SER A 90 -2.52 21.39 -13.78
CA SER A 90 -2.32 21.60 -12.34
C SER A 90 -3.30 20.79 -11.48
N ASP A 91 -4.47 20.47 -12.01
CA ASP A 91 -5.50 19.64 -11.38
C ASP A 91 -5.04 18.18 -11.12
N LEU A 92 -4.14 17.65 -11.96
CA LEU A 92 -3.57 16.30 -11.78
C LEU A 92 -2.64 16.20 -10.55
N PHE A 93 -2.15 17.33 -10.05
CA PHE A 93 -1.23 17.39 -8.91
C PHE A 93 -1.93 17.73 -7.58
N ALA A 94 -3.25 17.58 -7.53
CA ALA A 94 -3.99 17.68 -6.28
C ALA A 94 -3.60 16.54 -5.32
N VAL A 95 -3.38 16.87 -4.04
CA VAL A 95 -3.08 15.87 -2.99
C VAL A 95 -4.32 15.03 -2.64
N ARG A 96 -5.52 15.56 -2.91
CA ARG A 96 -6.79 14.89 -2.65
C ARG A 96 -6.98 13.70 -3.59
N PRO A 97 -7.48 12.56 -3.10
CA PRO A 97 -7.90 11.45 -3.97
C PRO A 97 -8.89 11.91 -5.05
N GLY A 98 -8.62 11.50 -6.28
CA GLY A 98 -9.54 11.66 -7.41
C GLY A 98 -10.73 10.70 -7.33
N TYR A 99 -11.71 10.92 -8.19
CA TYR A 99 -12.88 10.06 -8.37
C TYR A 99 -12.93 9.54 -9.80
N CYS A 100 -13.19 8.24 -9.98
CA CYS A 100 -13.26 7.59 -11.28
C CYS A 100 -14.68 7.13 -11.56
N GLU A 101 -15.30 7.63 -12.63
CA GLU A 101 -16.64 7.23 -13.10
C GLU A 101 -16.59 6.10 -14.13
N ALA A 102 -15.41 5.78 -14.67
CA ALA A 102 -15.28 4.86 -15.79
C ALA A 102 -15.51 3.38 -15.41
N ALA A 103 -15.29 3.01 -14.15
CA ALA A 103 -15.42 1.65 -13.67
C ALA A 103 -15.76 1.61 -12.18
N GLU A 104 -16.59 0.63 -11.80
CA GLU A 104 -16.87 0.30 -10.40
C GLU A 104 -16.12 -0.97 -10.01
N HIS A 105 -15.50 -0.98 -8.84
CA HIS A 105 -14.84 -2.17 -8.32
C HIS A 105 -15.87 -3.06 -7.59
N CYS A 106 -16.06 -4.28 -8.08
CA CYS A 106 -16.87 -5.30 -7.42
C CYS A 106 -15.97 -6.31 -6.69
N ILE A 107 -16.30 -6.60 -5.42
CA ILE A 107 -15.61 -7.63 -4.64
C ILE A 107 -16.45 -8.90 -4.73
N ASN A 108 -16.02 -9.85 -5.57
CA ASN A 108 -16.71 -11.13 -5.72
C ASN A 108 -16.34 -12.09 -4.59
N THR A 109 -17.28 -12.32 -3.66
CA THR A 109 -17.14 -13.28 -2.54
C THR A 109 -17.79 -14.63 -2.82
N GLY A 110 -18.20 -14.91 -4.06
CA GLY A 110 -18.93 -16.12 -4.45
C GLY A 110 -20.20 -16.33 -3.63
N ALA A 111 -20.43 -17.57 -3.19
CA ALA A 111 -21.57 -17.97 -2.34
C ALA A 111 -21.29 -17.83 -0.83
N SER A 112 -20.25 -17.08 -0.43
CA SER A 112 -19.84 -16.97 0.98
C SER A 112 -20.85 -16.19 1.81
N ALA A 113 -21.16 -16.70 3.00
CA ALA A 113 -22.00 -15.99 3.97
C ALA A 113 -21.25 -14.79 4.58
N PRO A 114 -21.96 -13.73 5.01
CA PRO A 114 -21.34 -12.57 5.65
C PRO A 114 -20.49 -12.92 6.87
N GLN A 115 -19.29 -12.35 6.93
CA GLN A 115 -18.39 -12.46 8.07
C GLN A 115 -18.43 -11.18 8.93
N CYS A 116 -18.59 -11.38 10.23
CA CYS A 116 -18.54 -10.32 11.23
C CYS A 116 -17.42 -10.62 12.22
N GLU A 117 -16.26 -10.02 11.98
CA GLU A 117 -15.11 -10.16 12.86
C GLU A 117 -15.20 -9.21 14.07
N ARG A 118 -14.56 -9.62 15.17
CA ARG A 118 -14.53 -8.83 16.41
C ARG A 118 -13.71 -7.55 16.22
N VAL A 119 -14.28 -6.42 16.61
CA VAL A 119 -13.60 -5.11 16.59
C VAL A 119 -12.43 -5.10 17.59
N ARG A 120 -11.30 -4.54 17.14
CA ARG A 120 -10.13 -4.28 18.00
C ARG A 120 -10.35 -2.96 18.76
N PRO A 121 -10.13 -2.90 20.09
CA PRO A 121 -10.28 -1.67 20.84
C PRO A 121 -9.35 -0.57 20.31
N LEU A 122 -9.89 0.64 20.16
CA LEU A 122 -9.12 1.83 19.82
C LEU A 122 -8.41 2.36 21.08
N PRO A 123 -7.06 2.42 21.11
CA PRO A 123 -6.33 3.06 22.19
C PRO A 123 -6.77 4.50 22.42
N HIS A 124 -6.90 4.91 23.69
CA HIS A 124 -7.45 6.23 24.03
C HIS A 124 -6.69 7.39 23.39
N ARG A 125 -5.35 7.26 23.29
CA ARG A 125 -4.46 8.26 22.68
C ARG A 125 -4.82 8.66 21.24
N TRP A 126 -5.45 7.76 20.48
CA TRP A 126 -5.76 7.97 19.07
C TRP A 126 -7.24 8.23 18.81
N ARG A 127 -8.07 8.32 19.85
CA ARG A 127 -9.53 8.42 19.71
C ARG A 127 -9.95 9.66 18.93
N GLU A 128 -9.39 10.81 19.31
CA GLU A 128 -9.71 12.10 18.71
C GLU A 128 -9.23 12.16 17.26
N GLU A 129 -7.97 11.77 17.01
CA GLU A 129 -7.38 11.75 15.67
C GLU A 129 -8.13 10.83 14.71
N VAL A 130 -8.46 9.60 15.14
CA VAL A 130 -9.22 8.65 14.31
C VAL A 130 -10.64 9.15 14.05
N THR A 131 -11.27 9.81 15.01
CA THR A 131 -12.61 10.36 14.84
C THR A 131 -12.60 11.52 13.84
N ALA A 132 -11.62 12.41 13.91
CA ALA A 132 -11.45 13.49 12.93
C ALA A 132 -11.24 12.92 11.51
N MET A 133 -10.36 11.93 11.36
CA MET A 133 -10.10 11.26 10.08
C MET A 133 -11.37 10.61 9.50
N LEU A 134 -12.18 9.93 10.34
CA LEU A 134 -13.44 9.31 9.89
C LEU A 134 -14.46 10.35 9.43
N GLN A 135 -14.57 11.49 10.12
CA GLN A 135 -15.46 12.59 9.73
C GLN A 135 -15.04 13.23 8.41
N GLU A 136 -13.74 13.37 8.20
CA GLU A 136 -13.16 13.90 6.96
C GLU A 136 -13.39 12.94 5.77
N MET A 137 -13.17 11.64 5.95
CA MET A 137 -13.48 10.67 4.90
C MET A 137 -14.99 10.59 4.61
N GLU A 138 -15.85 10.78 5.62
CA GLU A 138 -17.31 10.85 5.45
C GLU A 138 -17.71 12.13 4.69
N SER A 139 -17.11 13.29 4.98
CA SER A 139 -17.41 14.56 4.29
C SER A 139 -16.94 14.57 2.83
N LEU A 140 -15.85 13.87 2.52
CA LEU A 140 -15.33 13.71 1.16
C LEU A 140 -16.06 12.63 0.35
N GLY A 141 -16.93 11.84 0.99
CA GLY A 141 -17.65 10.74 0.35
C GLY A 141 -16.80 9.51 0.07
N VAL A 142 -15.59 9.41 0.65
CA VAL A 142 -14.73 8.21 0.54
C VAL A 142 -15.36 7.04 1.29
N ILE A 143 -15.99 7.31 2.43
CA ILE A 143 -16.74 6.33 3.21
C ILE A 143 -18.16 6.80 3.46
N ARG A 144 -19.03 5.84 3.80
CA ARG A 144 -20.41 6.12 4.24
C ARG A 144 -20.79 5.22 5.40
N ARG A 145 -21.74 5.68 6.21
CA ARG A 145 -22.36 4.83 7.23
C ARG A 145 -23.10 3.67 6.56
N SER A 146 -22.94 2.47 7.13
CA SER A 146 -23.58 1.26 6.63
C SER A 146 -24.12 0.42 7.77
N THR A 147 -25.17 -0.34 7.49
CA THR A 147 -25.73 -1.38 8.36
C THR A 147 -25.39 -2.77 7.80
N SER A 148 -24.18 -2.92 7.27
CA SER A 148 -23.73 -4.14 6.59
C SER A 148 -23.66 -5.32 7.56
N PRO A 149 -24.06 -6.54 7.14
CA PRO A 149 -23.78 -7.76 7.90
C PRO A 149 -22.29 -8.13 7.89
N TRP A 150 -21.50 -7.53 6.99
CA TRP A 150 -20.05 -7.69 6.92
C TRP A 150 -19.35 -6.68 7.82
N ARG A 151 -18.35 -7.14 8.59
CA ARG A 151 -17.54 -6.29 9.46
C ARG A 151 -16.15 -6.85 9.64
N TYR A 152 -15.14 -5.98 9.51
CA TYR A 152 -13.73 -6.30 9.70
C TYR A 152 -13.09 -5.31 10.69
N PRO A 153 -12.07 -5.74 11.47
CA PRO A 153 -11.45 -4.86 12.45
C PRO A 153 -10.48 -3.87 11.81
N CYS A 154 -10.41 -2.67 12.38
CA CYS A 154 -9.36 -1.71 12.07
C CYS A 154 -8.10 -1.98 12.93
N VAL A 155 -6.94 -1.75 12.32
CA VAL A 155 -5.61 -1.77 12.93
C VAL A 155 -5.03 -0.36 12.81
N PHE A 156 -4.40 0.10 13.89
CA PHE A 156 -3.87 1.46 13.98
C PHE A 156 -2.36 1.39 14.11
N VAL A 157 -1.65 1.94 13.12
CA VAL A 157 -0.19 1.89 13.03
C VAL A 157 0.36 3.30 13.25
N PRO A 158 1.23 3.54 14.25
CA PRO A 158 1.88 4.83 14.43
C PRO A 158 2.83 5.10 13.27
N LYS A 159 2.86 6.35 12.81
CA LYS A 159 3.90 6.83 11.91
C LYS A 159 4.98 7.59 12.65
N LYS A 160 6.15 7.73 12.01
CA LYS A 160 7.29 8.54 12.49
C LYS A 160 6.91 10.01 12.75
N ASN A 161 5.96 10.56 11.99
CA ASN A 161 5.46 11.93 12.16
C ASN A 161 4.49 12.12 13.35
N GLY A 162 4.28 11.08 14.17
CA GLY A 162 3.37 11.11 15.31
C GLY A 162 1.89 10.89 14.97
N LYS A 163 1.50 10.93 13.69
CA LYS A 163 0.14 10.62 13.23
C LYS A 163 -0.12 9.10 13.25
N VAL A 164 -1.39 8.70 13.17
CA VAL A 164 -1.81 7.30 13.07
C VAL A 164 -2.32 6.94 11.67
N ARG A 165 -1.96 5.76 11.15
CA ARG A 165 -2.59 5.18 9.96
C ARG A 165 -3.66 4.19 10.38
N MET A 166 -4.89 4.41 9.94
CA MET A 166 -5.96 3.43 10.03
C MET A 166 -5.87 2.44 8.86
N CYS A 167 -5.73 1.15 9.17
CA CYS A 167 -5.74 0.05 8.20
C CYS A 167 -6.91 -0.88 8.52
N ILE A 168 -7.58 -1.44 7.53
CA ILE A 168 -8.62 -2.45 7.76
C ILE A 168 -8.02 -3.83 7.51
N ASP A 169 -8.21 -4.76 8.45
CA ASP A 169 -7.72 -6.12 8.33
C ASP A 169 -8.63 -6.95 7.43
N TYR A 170 -8.41 -6.87 6.11
CA TYR A 170 -9.16 -7.61 5.10
C TYR A 170 -8.64 -9.05 4.88
N ARG A 171 -7.77 -9.58 5.74
CA ARG A 171 -7.25 -10.95 5.55
C ARG A 171 -8.36 -12.00 5.54
N GLY A 172 -9.41 -11.80 6.34
CA GLY A 172 -10.62 -12.65 6.31
C GLY A 172 -11.36 -12.54 4.98
N LEU A 173 -11.60 -11.31 4.52
CA LEU A 173 -12.27 -11.03 3.25
C LEU A 173 -11.49 -11.61 2.06
N ASN A 174 -10.18 -11.33 1.98
CA ASN A 174 -9.33 -11.73 0.85
C ASN A 174 -9.28 -13.25 0.65
N ARG A 175 -9.48 -14.06 1.69
CA ARG A 175 -9.57 -15.52 1.58
C ARG A 175 -10.88 -16.00 0.95
N LEU A 176 -11.94 -15.20 1.04
CA LEU A 176 -13.25 -15.49 0.46
C LEU A 176 -13.39 -14.93 -0.95
N CYS A 177 -12.59 -13.94 -1.30
CA CYS A 177 -12.64 -13.31 -2.61
C CYS A 177 -12.09 -14.23 -3.69
N GLU A 178 -12.82 -14.33 -4.80
CA GLU A 178 -12.30 -14.95 -6.01
C GLU A 178 -11.17 -14.07 -6.57
N THR A 179 -10.00 -14.66 -6.82
CA THR A 179 -8.84 -13.91 -7.30
C THR A 179 -8.96 -13.69 -8.81
N GLU A 180 -9.16 -12.44 -9.23
CA GLU A 180 -9.09 -12.06 -10.63
C GLU A 180 -7.62 -11.90 -11.05
N ALA A 181 -7.10 -12.88 -11.78
CA ALA A 181 -5.73 -12.83 -12.29
C ALA A 181 -5.69 -11.96 -13.57
N TYR A 182 -5.53 -10.64 -13.40
CA TYR A 182 -5.18 -9.78 -14.52
C TYR A 182 -3.69 -9.94 -14.87
N PRO A 183 -3.33 -10.13 -16.15
CA PRO A 183 -1.93 -10.30 -16.53
C PRO A 183 -1.19 -8.97 -16.37
N VAL A 184 -0.35 -8.89 -15.34
CA VAL A 184 0.62 -7.80 -15.20
C VAL A 184 1.86 -8.22 -16.00
N PRO A 185 2.27 -7.46 -17.03
CA PRO A 185 3.48 -7.78 -17.78
C PRO A 185 4.70 -7.72 -16.85
N ARG A 186 5.71 -8.55 -17.13
CA ARG A 186 6.97 -8.46 -16.40
C ARG A 186 7.69 -7.19 -16.86
N PRO A 187 8.35 -6.45 -15.95
CA PRO A 187 9.12 -5.27 -16.34
C PRO A 187 10.24 -5.53 -17.35
N ASP A 188 10.71 -6.78 -17.45
CA ASP A 188 11.80 -7.20 -18.35
C ASP A 188 11.35 -7.57 -19.78
N ASP A 189 10.03 -7.71 -20.00
CA ASP A 189 9.41 -8.03 -21.30
C ASP A 189 8.98 -6.75 -22.04
#